data_AF-A0A1F6HPV3-F1
#
_entry.id   AF-A0A1F6HPV3-F1
#
_cell.length_a   1.000
_cell.length_b   1.000
_cell.length_c   1.000
_cell.angle_alpha   90.00
_cell.angle_beta   90.00
_cell.angle_gamma   90.00
#
_symmetry.space_group_name_H-M   'P 1'
#
loop_
_entity.id
_entity.type
_entity.pdbx_description
1 polymer ?
#
loop_
_entity_poly.entity_id
_entity_poly.type
_entity_poly.pdbx_seq_one_letter_code
_entity_poly.pdbx_strand_id
1 'polypeptide(L)' 'MRLPRLLNINQVAKILGVVPTTLRRWDNSGKLKAIRIGNKRGVGERRYRREDIIKLITQN' A
#
# COMPACT_ATOMS: atom_id res chain seq x y z
N MET A 1 6.35 15.05 11.42
CA MET A 1 5.34 13.96 11.37
C MET A 1 6.03 12.64 11.13
N ARG A 2 5.87 11.64 12.00
CA ARG A 2 6.42 10.29 11.79
C ARG A 2 5.36 9.45 11.09
N LEU A 3 5.60 9.07 9.83
CA LEU A 3 4.69 8.15 9.13
C LEU A 3 4.62 6.81 9.91
N PRO A 4 3.51 6.06 9.89
CA PRO A 4 3.44 4.72 10.50
C PRO A 4 4.30 3.66 9.78
N ARG A 5 4.67 2.61 10.52
CA ARG A 5 5.15 1.28 10.01
C ARG A 5 4.53 0.89 8.67
N LEU A 6 3.21 0.85 8.77
CA LEU A 6 2.29 0.27 7.81
C LEU A 6 1.20 1.29 7.53
N LEU A 7 1.05 1.64 6.26
CA LEU A 7 0.06 2.59 5.78
C LEU A 7 -1.15 1.82 5.28
N ASN A 8 -2.34 2.31 5.56
CA ASN A 8 -3.55 1.78 4.92
C ASN A 8 -3.65 2.28 3.47
N ILE A 9 -4.55 1.67 2.70
CA ILE A 9 -4.72 1.99 1.28
C ILE A 9 -5.06 3.47 1.02
N ASN A 10 -5.82 4.11 1.91
CA ASN A 10 -6.21 5.51 1.75
C ASN A 10 -5.04 6.47 2.01
N GLN A 11 -4.18 6.15 2.99
CA GLN A 11 -2.97 6.91 3.26
C GLN A 11 -2.00 6.84 2.08
N VAL A 12 -1.78 5.63 1.53
CA VAL A 12 -0.93 5.44 0.36
C VAL A 12 -1.50 6.15 -0.86
N ALA A 13 -2.82 6.07 -1.07
CA ALA A 13 -3.51 6.75 -2.16
C ALA A 13 -3.25 8.26 -2.12
N LYS A 14 -3.36 8.85 -0.92
CA LYS A 14 -3.08 10.28 -0.70
C LYS A 14 -1.61 10.64 -0.95
N ILE A 15 -0.67 9.80 -0.51
CA ILE A 15 0.77 10.04 -0.69
C ILE A 15 1.17 9.98 -2.18
N LEU A 16 0.64 9.00 -2.91
CA LEU A 16 1.00 8.75 -4.31
C LEU A 16 0.12 9.52 -5.31
N GLY A 17 -0.90 10.26 -4.83
CA GLY A 17 -1.82 11.00 -5.70
C GLY A 17 -2.70 10.11 -6.58
N VAL A 18 -3.00 8.88 -6.13
CA VAL A 18 -3.80 7.91 -6.90
C VAL A 18 -5.05 7.49 -6.12
N VAL A 19 -6.06 6.98 -6.84
CA VAL A 19 -7.25 6.41 -6.20
C VAL A 19 -6.98 5.01 -5.60
N PRO A 20 -7.66 4.61 -4.50
CA PRO A 20 -7.46 3.29 -3.88
C PRO A 20 -7.66 2.10 -4.82
N THR A 21 -8.49 2.23 -5.86
CA THR A 21 -8.69 1.19 -6.88
C THR A 21 -7.42 0.92 -7.68
N THR A 22 -6.61 1.94 -7.98
CA THR A 22 -5.30 1.81 -8.62
C THR A 22 -4.35 0.99 -7.75
N LEU A 23 -4.34 1.23 -6.44
CA LEU A 23 -3.51 0.44 -5.51
C LEU A 23 -3.95 -1.02 -5.41
N ARG A 24 -5.25 -1.32 -5.55
CA ARG A 24 -5.74 -2.71 -5.65
C ARG A 24 -5.26 -3.38 -6.94
N ARG A 25 -5.24 -2.64 -8.06
CA ARG A 25 -4.69 -3.15 -9.33
C ARG A 25 -3.19 -3.42 -9.22
N TRP A 26 -2.43 -2.54 -8.59
CA TRP A 26 -0.99 -2.73 -8.37
C TRP A 26 -0.66 -3.86 -7.41
N ASP A 27 -1.51 -4.09 -6.40
CA ASP A 27 -1.43 -5.28 -5.53
C ASP A 27 -1.62 -6.56 -6.35
N ASN A 28 -2.68 -6.60 -7.17
CA ASN A 28 -2.97 -7.75 -8.04
C ASN A 28 -1.90 -7.98 -9.12
N SER A 29 -1.31 -6.91 -9.66
CA SER A 29 -0.25 -6.99 -10.68
C SER A 29 1.14 -7.22 -10.10
N GLY A 30 1.29 -7.20 -8.77
CA GLY A 30 2.58 -7.33 -8.09
C GLY A 30 3.48 -6.08 -8.12
N LYS A 31 3.01 -4.96 -8.69
CA LYS A 31 3.75 -3.68 -8.74
C LYS A 31 3.95 -3.09 -7.34
N LEU A 32 2.95 -3.21 -6.48
CA LEU A 32 3.03 -2.78 -5.08
C LEU A 32 2.24 -3.76 -4.21
N LYS A 33 2.92 -4.78 -3.69
CA LYS A 33 2.28 -5.82 -2.86
C LYS A 33 1.85 -5.27 -1.51
N ALA A 34 0.58 -5.49 -1.17
CA ALA A 34 0.07 -5.20 0.16
C ALA A 34 0.32 -6.39 1.11
N ILE A 35 0.67 -6.08 2.35
CA ILE A 35 0.53 -7.01 3.47
C ILE A 35 -0.96 -7.11 3.80
N ARG A 36 -1.49 -8.32 3.86
CA ARG A 36 -2.86 -8.58 4.32
C ARG A 36 -2.83 -8.82 5.82
N ILE A 37 -3.45 -7.93 6.60
CA ILE A 37 -3.64 -8.11 8.04
C ILE A 37 -5.07 -8.60 8.28
N GLY A 38 -5.21 -9.84 8.74
CA GLY A 38 -6.49 -10.47 9.06
C GLY A 38 -6.37 -11.98 9.28
N ASN A 39 -7.32 -12.55 10.00
CA ASN A 39 -7.25 -13.93 10.50
C ASN A 39 -7.67 -14.99 9.45
N LYS A 40 -8.21 -14.57 8.29
CA LYS A 40 -8.68 -15.47 7.22
C LYS A 40 -8.11 -15.07 5.85
N ARG A 41 -7.76 -16.07 5.04
CA ARG A 41 -7.37 -15.88 3.63
C ARG A 41 -8.46 -15.10 2.90
N GLY A 42 -8.10 -13.95 2.34
CA GLY A 42 -9.01 -13.09 1.56
C GLY A 42 -9.79 -12.05 2.38
N VAL A 43 -9.82 -12.15 3.70
CA VAL A 43 -10.49 -11.20 4.61
C VAL A 43 -9.43 -10.49 5.46
N GLY A 44 -8.65 -9.64 4.81
CA GLY A 44 -7.60 -8.87 5.47
C GLY A 44 -7.49 -7.46 4.93
N GLU A 45 -7.21 -6.51 5.83
CA GLU A 45 -6.90 -5.15 5.46
C GLU A 45 -5.59 -5.09 4.67
N ARG A 46 -5.57 -4.28 3.61
CA ARG A 46 -4.35 -4.00 2.85
C ARG A 46 -3.53 -2.96 3.59
N ARG A 47 -2.33 -3.35 3.97
CA ARG A 47 -1.33 -2.52 4.61
C ARG A 47 -0.05 -2.50 3.79
N TYR A 48 0.53 -1.33 3.62
CA TYR A 48 1.72 -1.13 2.78
C TYR A 48 2.87 -0.68 3.65
N ARG A 49 4.07 -1.23 3.43
CA ARG A 49 5.25 -0.78 4.17
C ARG A 49 5.63 0.60 3.67
N ARG A 50 5.94 1.50 4.60
CA ARG A 50 6.41 2.84 4.25
C ARG A 50 7.65 2.80 3.33
N GLU A 51 8.55 1.86 3.56
CA GLU A 51 9.77 1.67 2.77
C GLU A 51 9.46 1.36 1.30
N ASP A 52 8.44 0.55 1.02
CA ASP A 52 8.04 0.23 -0.35
C ASP A 52 7.47 1.46 -1.06
N ILE A 53 6.72 2.30 -0.33
CA ILE A 53 6.21 3.58 -0.85
C ILE A 53 7.35 4.55 -1.15
N ILE A 54 8.32 4.67 -0.24
CA ILE A 54 9.50 5.54 -0.43
C ILE A 54 10.31 5.06 -1.64
N LYS A 55 10.59 3.75 -1.73
CA LYS A 55 11.30 3.19 -2.89
C LYS A 55 10.59 3.50 -4.20
N LEU A 56 9.26 3.39 -4.24
CA LEU A 56 8.47 3.69 -5.44
C LEU A 56 8.56 5.17 -5.85
N ILE A 57 8.65 6.09 -4.89
CA ILE A 57 8.77 7.53 -5.16
C ILE A 57 10.21 7.91 -5.54
N THR A 58 11.21 7.26 -4.94
CA THR A 58 12.64 7.56 -5.15
C THR A 58 13.24 6.87 -6.38
N GLN A 59 12.64 5.80 -6.89
CA GLN A 59 13.11 5.09 -8.09
C GLN A 59 12.73 5.78 -9.42
N ASN A 60 12.56 7.11 -9.42
CA ASN A 60 12.25 7.90 -10.60
C ASN A 60 13.31 8.99 -10.82
#